data_AF-A0A6A6GXF0-F1
#
_entry.id   AF-A0A6A6GXF0-F1
#
_cell.length_a   1.000
_cell.length_b   1.000
_cell.length_c   1.000
_cell.angle_alpha   90.00
_cell.angle_beta   90.00
_cell.angle_gamma   90.00
#
_symmetry.space_group_name_H-M   'P 1'
#
loop_
_entity.id
_entity.type
_entity.pdbx_description
1 polymer ?
#
loop_
_entity_poly.entity_id
_entity_poly.type
_entity_poly.pdbx_seq_one_letter_code
_entity_poly.pdbx_strand_id
1 'polypeptide(L)'
;MLFLAILLYWLTIIPAALSAVSPDLSEYGSCAQSCLEIFYSSSPCTDESTHTAVSGCLCPDINIERSIATCVGGSCGPEEANATAELWDATCQASGVENALPPDEFMSVAEDASGGNVSFIPFKTSPQQSVLC
;
A
#
# COMPACT_ATOMS: atom_id res chain seq x y z
N MET A 1 -41.86 -31.07 19.01
CA MET A 1 -41.73 -29.63 18.69
C MET A 1 -40.43 -29.01 19.22
N LEU A 2 -39.79 -29.57 20.26
CA LEU A 2 -38.51 -29.05 20.80
C LEU A 2 -37.25 -29.34 19.94
N PHE A 3 -37.28 -30.38 19.12
CA PHE A 3 -36.10 -30.84 18.36
C PHE A 3 -35.79 -30.03 17.09
N LEU A 4 -36.75 -29.24 16.57
CA LEU A 4 -36.54 -28.41 15.38
C LEU A 4 -35.81 -27.09 15.68
N ALA A 5 -35.75 -26.67 16.94
CA ALA A 5 -35.15 -25.40 17.34
C ALA A 5 -33.61 -25.45 17.40
N ILE A 6 -33.02 -26.64 17.57
CA ILE A 6 -31.56 -26.79 17.76
C ILE A 6 -30.82 -26.82 16.41
N LEU A 7 -31.47 -27.25 15.33
CA LEU A 7 -30.89 -27.28 13.98
C LEU A 7 -30.77 -25.89 13.34
N LEU A 8 -31.57 -24.92 13.77
CA LEU A 8 -31.50 -23.53 13.28
C LEU A 8 -30.44 -22.68 14.01
N TYR A 9 -29.91 -23.16 15.13
CA TYR A 9 -28.90 -22.43 15.90
C TYR A 9 -27.47 -22.55 15.31
N TRP A 10 -27.22 -23.55 14.46
CA TRP A 10 -25.92 -23.75 13.82
C TRP A 10 -25.76 -23.05 12.47
N LEU A 11 -26.83 -22.43 11.94
CA LEU A 11 -26.83 -21.77 10.62
C LEU A 11 -26.50 -20.27 10.68
N THR A 12 -26.20 -19.71 11.85
CA THR A 12 -25.87 -18.28 12.00
C THR A 12 -24.38 -18.00 12.24
N ILE A 13 -23.51 -19.00 12.14
CA ILE A 13 -22.07 -18.75 11.98
C ILE A 13 -21.85 -18.36 10.52
N ILE A 14 -22.31 -17.17 10.15
CA ILE A 14 -21.82 -16.47 8.98
C ILE A 14 -20.35 -16.21 9.30
N PRO A 15 -19.38 -16.83 8.61
CA PRO A 15 -18.03 -16.32 8.69
C PRO A 15 -18.16 -14.89 8.19
N ALA A 16 -17.92 -13.90 9.07
CA ALA A 16 -17.72 -12.55 8.63
C ALA A 16 -16.68 -12.65 7.52
N ALA A 17 -17.13 -12.49 6.28
CA ALA A 17 -16.22 -12.36 5.17
C ALA A 17 -15.32 -11.21 5.59
N LEU A 18 -14.05 -11.50 5.86
CA LEU A 18 -13.04 -10.47 5.81
C LEU A 18 -13.11 -9.98 4.37
N SER A 19 -13.94 -8.97 4.14
CA SER A 19 -13.83 -8.14 2.97
C SER A 19 -12.41 -7.61 3.05
N ALA A 20 -11.49 -8.24 2.33
CA ALA A 20 -10.16 -7.72 2.12
C ALA A 20 -10.41 -6.34 1.52
N VAL A 21 -10.26 -5.30 2.36
CA VAL A 21 -10.41 -3.93 1.92
C VAL A 21 -9.15 -3.68 1.12
N SER A 22 -9.24 -3.89 -0.19
CA SER A 22 -8.20 -3.43 -1.10
C SER A 22 -8.19 -1.91 -1.01
N PRO A 23 -7.02 -1.27 -0.84
CA PRO A 23 -6.91 0.18 -0.93
C PRO A 23 -7.58 0.65 -2.23
N ASP A 24 -8.33 1.74 -2.16
CA ASP A 24 -8.88 2.35 -3.37
C ASP A 24 -7.75 3.07 -4.09
N LEU A 25 -7.12 2.38 -5.04
CA LEU A 25 -6.01 2.92 -5.83
C LEU A 25 -6.52 3.61 -7.11
N SER A 26 -7.84 3.81 -7.25
CA SER A 26 -8.45 4.30 -8.50
C SER A 26 -8.04 5.72 -8.87
N GLU A 27 -7.58 6.49 -7.87
CA GLU A 27 -7.04 7.84 -8.03
C GLU A 27 -5.63 7.84 -8.64
N TYR A 28 -4.89 6.73 -8.53
CA TYR A 28 -3.59 6.57 -9.18
C TYR A 28 -3.75 6.14 -10.64
N GLY A 29 -2.78 6.51 -11.47
CA GLY A 29 -2.69 6.00 -12.84
C GLY A 29 -2.52 4.47 -12.87
N SER A 30 -2.96 3.83 -13.95
CA SER A 30 -3.01 2.36 -14.02
C SER A 30 -1.64 1.70 -13.95
N CYS A 31 -0.56 2.38 -14.35
CA CYS A 31 0.78 1.86 -14.16
C CYS A 31 1.23 1.99 -12.70
N ALA A 32 0.98 3.15 -12.08
CA ALA A 32 1.28 3.36 -10.66
C ALA A 32 0.51 2.40 -9.73
N GLN A 33 -0.75 2.06 -10.07
CA GLN A 33 -1.54 1.05 -9.36
C GLN A 33 -0.79 -0.29 -9.26
N SER A 34 -0.22 -0.77 -10.37
CA SER A 34 0.53 -2.04 -10.39
C SER A 34 1.76 -2.00 -9.48
N CYS A 35 2.42 -0.84 -9.37
CA CYS A 35 3.52 -0.65 -8.43
C CYS A 35 3.04 -0.66 -6.98
N LEU A 36 1.97 0.07 -6.67
CA LEU A 36 1.42 0.21 -5.32
C LEU A 36 0.87 -1.12 -4.79
N GLU A 37 0.13 -1.87 -5.61
CA GLU A 37 -0.42 -3.18 -5.23
C GLU A 37 0.63 -4.14 -4.67
N ILE A 38 1.86 -4.11 -5.19
CA ILE A 38 2.97 -4.94 -4.70
C ILE A 38 3.29 -4.59 -3.24
N PHE A 39 3.25 -3.32 -2.86
CA PHE A 39 3.56 -2.88 -1.50
C PHE A 39 2.40 -3.13 -0.55
N TYR A 40 1.19 -2.79 -0.96
CA TYR A 40 0.00 -3.05 -0.15
C TYR A 40 -0.16 -4.54 0.16
N SER A 41 0.12 -5.42 -0.80
CA SER A 41 0.02 -6.88 -0.60
C SER A 41 1.19 -7.49 0.18
N SER A 42 2.35 -6.84 0.25
CA SER A 42 3.55 -7.37 0.92
C SER A 42 3.87 -6.70 2.26
N SER A 43 3.19 -5.61 2.60
CA SER A 43 3.46 -4.88 3.83
C SER A 43 2.97 -5.62 5.07
N PRO A 44 3.62 -5.40 6.23
CA PRO A 44 3.11 -5.86 7.51
C PRO A 44 1.87 -5.09 7.98
N CYS A 45 1.45 -4.04 7.26
CA CYS A 45 0.32 -3.18 7.60
C CYS A 45 -1.06 -3.81 7.28
N THR A 46 -1.11 -5.11 6.92
CA THR A 46 -2.30 -5.82 6.42
C THR A 46 -3.40 -6.08 7.45
N ASP A 47 -3.14 -5.85 8.74
CA ASP A 47 -4.17 -5.93 9.78
C ASP A 47 -5.08 -4.69 9.79
N GLU A 48 -4.73 -3.66 9.02
CA GLU A 48 -5.50 -2.43 8.90
C GLU A 48 -6.64 -2.55 7.87
N SER A 49 -7.84 -2.16 8.29
CA SER A 49 -9.07 -2.35 7.50
C SER A 49 -9.44 -1.17 6.60
N THR A 50 -8.62 -0.11 6.57
CA THR A 50 -8.91 1.11 5.81
C THR A 50 -7.68 1.61 5.05
N HIS A 51 -7.90 2.20 3.88
CA HIS A 51 -6.85 2.80 3.06
C HIS A 51 -5.99 3.79 3.87
N THR A 52 -6.64 4.67 4.65
CA THR A 52 -5.99 5.64 5.54
C THR A 52 -5.07 4.98 6.58
N ALA A 53 -5.47 3.83 7.14
CA ALA A 53 -4.65 3.16 8.13
C ALA A 53 -3.46 2.41 7.52
N VAL A 54 -3.63 1.82 6.32
CA VAL A 54 -2.50 1.22 5.61
C VAL A 54 -1.52 2.31 5.15
N SER A 55 -2.00 3.40 4.56
CA SER A 55 -1.15 4.54 4.20
C SER A 55 -0.45 5.10 5.44
N GLY A 56 -1.18 5.30 6.55
CA GLY A 56 -0.60 5.70 7.84
C GLY A 56 0.58 4.84 8.32
N CYS A 57 0.60 3.56 7.96
CA CYS A 57 1.67 2.63 8.28
C CYS A 57 2.82 2.63 7.23
N LEU A 58 2.51 2.84 5.94
CA LEU A 58 3.51 2.85 4.86
C LEU A 58 4.27 4.17 4.75
N CYS A 59 3.59 5.31 4.92
CA CYS A 59 4.17 6.64 4.75
C CYS A 59 5.41 6.95 5.62
N PRO A 60 5.49 6.51 6.90
CA PRO A 60 6.69 6.76 7.69
C PRO A 60 7.91 5.89 7.28
N ASP A 61 7.76 4.92 6.38
CA ASP A 61 8.88 4.06 5.94
C ASP A 61 9.51 4.57 4.63
N ILE A 62 10.63 5.27 4.78
CA ILE A 62 11.39 5.81 3.65
C ILE A 62 11.84 4.76 2.63
N ASN A 63 12.04 3.50 3.04
CA ASN A 63 12.46 2.45 2.11
C ASN A 63 11.30 1.99 1.23
N ILE A 64 10.09 1.95 1.79
CA ILE A 64 8.87 1.66 1.03
C ILE A 64 8.62 2.80 0.05
N GLU A 65 8.64 4.05 0.50
CA GLU A 65 8.40 5.20 -0.37
C GLU A 65 9.42 5.31 -1.51
N ARG A 66 10.71 5.07 -1.23
CA ARG A 66 11.74 4.98 -2.29
C ARG A 66 11.49 3.84 -3.26
N SER A 67 11.02 2.71 -2.78
CA SER A 67 10.74 1.56 -3.63
C SER A 67 9.53 1.84 -4.53
N ILE A 68 8.50 2.53 -4.01
CA ILE A 68 7.36 3.01 -4.80
C ILE A 68 7.88 3.98 -5.86
N ALA A 69 8.65 5.00 -5.48
CA ALA A 69 9.24 5.98 -6.40
C ALA A 69 10.08 5.30 -7.50
N THR A 70 10.91 4.32 -7.12
CA THR A 70 11.73 3.55 -8.06
C THR A 70 10.86 2.75 -9.04
N CYS A 71 9.81 2.09 -8.55
CA CYS A 71 8.91 1.30 -9.39
C CYS A 71 8.19 2.19 -10.41
N VAL A 72 7.59 3.29 -9.93
CA VAL A 72 6.80 4.19 -10.77
C VAL A 72 7.69 4.94 -11.75
N GLY A 73 8.84 5.46 -11.29
CA GLY A 73 9.82 6.10 -12.16
C GLY A 73 10.38 5.17 -13.24
N GLY A 74 10.69 3.92 -12.86
CA GLY A 74 11.22 2.92 -13.80
C GLY A 74 10.19 2.36 -14.79
N SER A 75 8.89 2.37 -14.43
CA SER A 75 7.86 1.65 -15.19
C SER A 75 6.82 2.55 -15.85
N CYS A 76 6.53 3.72 -15.27
CA CYS A 76 5.40 4.58 -15.64
C CYS A 76 5.84 5.92 -16.23
N GLY A 77 7.10 6.30 -16.02
CA GLY A 77 7.67 7.55 -16.52
C GLY A 77 7.38 8.76 -15.64
N PRO A 78 7.93 9.93 -15.99
CA PRO A 78 8.02 11.08 -15.08
C PRO A 78 6.68 11.76 -14.78
N GLU A 79 5.74 11.77 -15.73
CA GLU A 79 4.41 12.40 -15.52
C GLU A 79 3.59 11.62 -14.49
N GLU A 80 3.56 10.30 -14.60
CA GLU A 80 2.83 9.43 -13.67
C GLU A 80 3.56 9.31 -12.31
N ALA A 81 4.89 9.39 -12.29
CA ALA A 81 5.66 9.52 -11.06
C ALA A 81 5.33 10.81 -10.30
N ASN A 82 5.21 11.96 -10.99
CA ASN A 82 4.86 13.22 -10.34
C ASN A 82 3.44 13.18 -9.77
N ALA A 83 2.47 12.71 -10.55
CA ALA A 83 1.10 12.55 -10.08
C ALA A 83 1.02 11.60 -8.87
N THR A 84 1.80 10.52 -8.87
CA THR A 84 1.87 9.59 -7.75
C THR A 84 2.50 10.23 -6.52
N ALA A 85 3.57 11.02 -6.66
CA ALA A 85 4.24 11.70 -5.56
C ALA A 85 3.29 12.67 -4.83
N GLU A 86 2.55 13.49 -5.59
CA GLU A 86 1.57 14.44 -5.06
C GLU A 86 0.41 13.75 -4.35
N LEU A 87 -0.14 12.69 -4.97
CA LEU A 87 -1.27 11.95 -4.41
C LEU A 87 -0.86 11.14 -3.17
N TRP A 88 0.35 10.57 -3.18
CA TRP A 88 0.90 9.84 -2.04
C TRP A 88 1.08 10.76 -0.83
N ASP A 89 1.72 11.93 -1.02
CA ASP A 89 1.85 12.96 0.03
C ASP A 89 0.49 13.41 0.59
N ALA A 90 -0.48 13.68 -0.28
CA ALA A 90 -1.83 14.02 0.16
C ALA A 90 -2.50 12.88 0.97
N THR A 91 -2.28 11.63 0.57
CA THR A 91 -2.80 10.43 1.24
C THR A 91 -2.19 10.28 2.65
N CYS A 92 -0.89 10.51 2.77
CA CYS A 92 -0.18 10.43 4.05
C CYS A 92 -0.60 11.55 5.00
N GLN A 93 -0.69 12.79 4.50
CA GLN A 93 -1.21 13.92 5.28
C GLN A 93 -2.66 13.69 5.74
N ALA A 94 -3.52 13.13 4.88
CA ALA A 94 -4.89 12.77 5.24
C ALA A 94 -4.97 11.69 6.34
N SER A 95 -3.92 10.88 6.46
CA SER A 95 -3.76 9.86 7.49
C SER A 95 -3.13 10.40 8.78
N GLY A 96 -2.78 11.70 8.81
CA GLY A 96 -2.18 12.36 9.97
C GLY A 96 -0.71 12.04 10.19
N VAL A 97 -0.03 11.50 9.16
CA VAL A 97 1.41 11.20 9.17
C VAL A 97 2.14 12.01 8.11
N GLU A 98 3.40 12.34 8.37
CA GLU A 98 4.27 12.96 7.36
C GLU A 98 4.84 11.89 6.44
N ASN A 99 5.01 12.23 5.15
CA ASN A 99 5.83 11.42 4.24
C ASN A 99 7.26 11.33 4.76
N ALA A 100 7.84 10.13 4.69
CA ALA A 100 9.26 9.96 4.92
C ALA A 100 10.12 10.45 3.74
N LEU A 101 9.52 10.56 2.55
CA LEU A 101 10.08 10.99 1.29
C LEU A 101 9.17 12.08 0.70
N PRO A 102 9.56 13.37 0.83
CA PRO A 102 8.76 14.46 0.27
C PRO A 102 8.70 14.37 -1.27
N PRO A 103 7.71 14.99 -1.92
CA PRO A 103 7.47 14.83 -3.36
C PRO A 103 8.68 15.13 -4.26
N ASP A 104 9.52 16.10 -3.89
CA ASP A 104 10.74 16.44 -4.62
C ASP A 104 11.81 15.33 -4.53
N GLU A 105 12.00 14.73 -3.36
CA GLU A 105 12.89 13.58 -3.20
C GLU A 105 12.32 12.32 -3.87
N PHE A 106 11.00 12.13 -3.83
CA PHE A 106 10.33 11.06 -4.56
C PHE A 106 10.63 11.17 -6.06
N MET A 107 10.47 12.37 -6.63
CA MET A 107 10.75 12.61 -8.03
C MET A 107 12.22 12.40 -8.38
N SER A 108 13.15 12.84 -7.54
CA SER A 108 14.57 12.57 -7.75
C SER A 108 14.86 11.06 -7.84
N VAL A 109 14.25 10.25 -6.97
CA VAL A 109 14.41 8.78 -6.99
C VAL A 109 13.76 8.16 -8.22
N ALA A 110 12.58 8.64 -8.61
CA ALA A 110 11.87 8.19 -9.79
C ALA A 110 12.66 8.48 -11.09
N GLU A 111 13.27 9.66 -11.19
CA GLU A 111 14.12 10.05 -12.31
C GLU A 111 15.37 9.16 -12.41
N ASP A 112 16.06 8.90 -11.28
CA ASP A 112 17.21 8.00 -11.22
C ASP A 112 16.86 6.57 -11.69
N ALA A 113 15.68 6.07 -11.32
CA ALA A 113 15.18 4.77 -11.76
C ALA A 113 14.85 4.75 -13.26
N SER A 114 14.23 5.82 -13.78
CA SER A 114 13.91 5.97 -15.21
C SER A 114 15.16 6.03 -16.10
N GLY A 115 16.26 6.57 -15.57
CA GLY A 115 17.56 6.62 -16.23
C GLY A 115 18.35 5.31 -16.24
N GLY A 116 17.83 4.25 -15.62
CA GLY A 116 18.47 2.93 -15.54
C GLY A 116 19.55 2.80 -14.47
N ASN A 117 19.69 3.77 -13.56
CA ASN A 117 20.67 3.74 -12.49
C ASN A 117 20.22 2.92 -11.27
N VAL A 118 18.92 2.68 -11.11
CA VAL A 118 18.35 1.95 -9.98
C VAL A 118 17.32 0.94 -10.48
N SER A 119 17.54 -0.33 -10.16
CA SER A 119 16.61 -1.41 -10.51
C SER A 119 15.66 -1.67 -9.34
N PHE A 120 14.36 -1.73 -9.62
CA PHE A 120 13.36 -2.14 -8.65
C PHE A 120 13.63 -3.58 -8.17
N ILE A 121 13.82 -3.76 -6.86
CA ILE A 121 13.86 -5.08 -6.23
C ILE A 121 12.64 -5.14 -5.32
N PRO A 122 11.60 -5.94 -5.64
CA PRO A 122 10.44 -6.06 -4.76
C PRO A 122 10.90 -6.56 -3.39
N PHE A 123 10.31 -6.01 -2.32
CA PHE A 123 10.56 -6.45 -0.96
C PHE A 123 10.42 -7.97 -0.90
N LYS A 124 11.53 -8.68 -0.67
CA LYS A 124 11.46 -10.07 -0.23
C LYS A 124 10.98 -10.03 1.21
N THR A 125 9.81 -10.60 1.47
CA THR A 125 9.33 -10.90 2.82
C THR A 125 10.36 -11.79 3.52
N SER A 126 11.30 -11.18 4.25
CA SER A 126 12.14 -11.88 5.20
C SER A 126 11.30 -12.07 6.47
N PRO A 127 11.12 -13.30 6.99
CA PRO A 127 10.26 -13.57 8.13
C PRO A 127 10.96 -13.15 9.42
N GLN A 128 11.22 -11.85 9.60
CA GLN A 128 11.99 -11.37 10.76
C GLN A 128 11.89 -9.86 10.98
N GLN A 129 10.67 -9.30 11.02
CA GLN A 129 10.51 -8.03 11.72
C GLN A 129 9.11 -7.92 12.33
N SER A 130 8.88 -8.73 13.36
CA SER A 130 7.99 -8.36 14.45
C SER A 130 8.57 -7.10 15.10
N VAL A 131 8.23 -5.93 14.57
CA VAL A 131 8.29 -4.68 15.34
C VAL A 131 6.85 -4.32 15.61
N LEU A 132 6.53 -4.40 16.90
CA LEU A 132 5.26 -3.99 17.47
C LEU A 132 4.89 -2.60 16.94
N CYS A 133 3.74 -2.52 16.27
CA CYS A 133 2.81 -1.42 16.47
C CYS A 133 1.80 -1.86 17.52
#